data_AF-W6K3Q1-F1
#
_entry.id   AF-W6K3Q1-F1
#
_cell.length_a   1.000
_cell.length_b   1.000
_cell.length_c   1.000
_cell.angle_alpha   90.00
_cell.angle_beta   90.00
_cell.angle_gamma   90.00
#
_symmetry.space_group_name_H-M   'P 1'
#
loop_
_entity.id
_entity.type
_entity.pdbx_description
1 polymer ?
#
loop_
_entity_poly.entity_id
_entity_poly.type
_entity_poly.pdbx_seq_one_letter_code
_entity_poly.pdbx_strand_id
1 'polypeptide(L)'
;MMRDADGSATGLAVDRYAPVEDRVTSAADQVQEVVIEGQLWELGQTTWPPCPAHPARHPLQAAVVDSLAFWVCPADRSVVATIGEADAHNP
;
A
#
# COMPACT_ATOMS: atom_id res chain seq x y z
N MET A 1 -3.26 10.28 -10.62
CA MET A 1 -4.52 10.83 -10.10
C MET A 1 -5.53 9.69 -10.20
N MET A 2 -6.11 9.27 -9.09
CA MET A 2 -7.17 8.27 -9.07
C MET A 2 -8.51 9.00 -9.18
N ARG A 3 -9.46 8.49 -9.96
CA ARG A 3 -10.77 9.12 -10.16
C ARG A 3 -11.87 8.15 -9.75
N ASP A 4 -12.84 8.67 -9.01
CA ASP A 4 -14.01 7.91 -8.58
C ASP A 4 -15.18 8.11 -9.55
N ALA A 5 -16.17 7.23 -9.46
CA ALA A 5 -17.35 7.25 -10.33
C ALA A 5 -18.22 8.51 -10.14
N ASP A 6 -18.13 9.16 -8.98
CA ASP A 6 -18.83 10.41 -8.66
C ASP A 6 -18.15 11.66 -9.25
N GLY A 7 -17.00 11.50 -9.92
CA GLY A 7 -16.22 12.58 -10.52
C GLY A 7 -15.16 13.20 -9.60
N SER A 8 -15.06 12.74 -8.35
CA SER A 8 -13.98 13.09 -7.43
C SER A 8 -12.64 12.55 -7.94
N ALA A 9 -11.55 13.20 -7.50
CA ALA A 9 -10.21 12.76 -7.82
C ALA A 9 -9.25 12.95 -6.65
N THR A 10 -8.48 11.90 -6.36
CA THR A 10 -7.42 11.94 -5.37
C THR A 10 -6.06 11.98 -6.05
N GLY A 11 -5.24 12.95 -5.64
CA GLY A 11 -3.86 13.10 -6.07
C GLY A 11 -2.91 12.30 -5.17
N LEU A 12 -1.73 11.97 -5.70
CA LEU A 12 -0.61 11.48 -4.92
C LEU A 12 0.43 12.59 -4.84
N ALA A 13 0.96 12.85 -3.65
CA ALA A 13 2.02 13.84 -3.42
C ALA A 13 3.25 13.13 -2.85
N VAL A 14 4.38 13.24 -3.55
CA VAL A 14 5.67 12.70 -3.10
C VAL A 14 6.73 13.79 -3.14
N ASP A 15 7.64 13.81 -2.16
CA ASP A 15 8.80 14.68 -2.24
C ASP A 15 9.72 14.22 -3.37
N ARG A 16 9.88 15.07 -4.39
CA ARG A 16 10.69 14.75 -5.57
C ARG A 16 12.19 14.61 -5.27
N TYR A 17 12.65 15.14 -4.15
CA TYR A 17 14.06 15.12 -3.76
C TYR A 17 14.40 14.00 -2.77
N ALA A 18 13.40 13.30 -2.24
CA ALA A 18 13.62 12.12 -1.43
C ALA A 18 14.22 10.97 -2.27
N PRO A 19 14.96 10.04 -1.64
CA PRO A 19 15.37 8.77 -2.24
C PRO A 19 14.21 8.04 -2.92
N VAL A 20 14.50 7.22 -3.93
CA VAL A 20 13.45 6.58 -4.75
C VAL A 20 12.61 5.63 -3.91
N GLU A 21 13.26 4.86 -3.04
CA GLU A 21 12.64 3.95 -2.08
C GLU A 21 11.66 4.68 -1.13
N ASP A 22 12.03 5.85 -0.63
CA ASP A 22 11.18 6.68 0.24
C ASP A 22 9.98 7.25 -0.53
N ARG A 23 10.19 7.61 -1.80
CA ARG A 23 9.10 8.06 -2.66
C ARG A 23 8.13 6.94 -2.97
N VAL A 24 8.62 5.72 -3.15
CA VAL A 24 7.80 4.54 -3.42
C VAL A 24 7.00 4.14 -2.18
N THR A 25 7.61 4.09 -0.99
CA THR A 25 6.89 3.80 0.25
C THR A 25 5.83 4.86 0.54
N SER A 26 6.19 6.15 0.42
CA SER A 26 5.23 7.26 0.61
C SER A 26 4.07 7.23 -0.39
N ALA A 27 4.33 6.88 -1.65
CA ALA A 27 3.26 6.70 -2.63
C ALA A 27 2.38 5.49 -2.30
N ALA A 28 2.98 4.38 -1.85
CA ALA A 28 2.27 3.16 -1.51
C ALA A 28 1.34 3.35 -0.30
N ASP A 29 1.79 4.06 0.74
CA ASP A 29 0.97 4.40 1.90
C ASP A 29 -0.25 5.24 1.50
N GLN A 30 -0.07 6.27 0.66
CA GLN A 30 -1.18 7.07 0.16
C GLN A 30 -2.16 6.25 -0.70
N VAL A 31 -1.65 5.35 -1.55
CA VAL A 31 -2.52 4.46 -2.34
C VAL A 31 -3.30 3.51 -1.42
N GLN A 32 -2.66 2.99 -0.38
CA GLN A 32 -3.32 2.14 0.61
C GLN A 32 -4.46 2.86 1.31
N GLU A 33 -4.26 4.08 1.78
CA GLU A 33 -5.32 4.90 2.39
C GLU A 33 -6.49 5.09 1.41
N VAL A 34 -6.20 5.50 0.17
CA VAL A 34 -7.24 5.72 -0.85
C VAL A 34 -8.03 4.45 -1.15
N VAL A 35 -7.37 3.29 -1.28
CA VAL A 35 -8.05 2.02 -1.56
C VAL A 35 -8.90 1.59 -0.37
N ILE A 36 -8.37 1.69 0.85
CA ILE A 36 -9.10 1.31 2.07
C ILE A 36 -10.34 2.19 2.23
N GLU A 37 -10.20 3.51 2.15
CA GLU A 37 -11.29 4.46 2.36
C GLU A 37 -12.29 4.46 1.20
N GLY A 38 -11.80 4.44 -0.04
CA GLY A 38 -12.63 4.64 -1.23
C GLY A 38 -13.28 3.39 -1.79
N GLN A 39 -12.71 2.19 -1.57
CA GLN A 39 -13.19 0.95 -2.21
C GLN A 39 -13.56 -0.13 -1.21
N LEU A 40 -12.77 -0.28 -0.14
CA LEU A 40 -12.90 -1.43 0.74
C LEU A 40 -13.77 -1.16 1.98
N TRP A 41 -13.90 0.11 2.39
CA TRP A 41 -14.74 0.49 3.53
C TRP A 41 -16.20 0.05 3.37
N GLU A 42 -16.78 0.26 2.20
CA GLU A 42 -18.17 -0.16 1.90
C GLU A 42 -18.34 -1.69 1.89
N LEU A 43 -17.25 -2.42 1.63
CA LEU A 43 -17.20 -3.89 1.65
C LEU A 43 -16.82 -4.45 3.03
N GLY A 44 -16.61 -3.59 4.03
CA GLY A 44 -16.15 -3.97 5.38
C GLY A 44 -14.72 -4.55 5.41
N GLN A 45 -13.93 -4.33 4.36
CA GLN A 45 -12.54 -4.77 4.26
C GLN A 45 -11.59 -3.62 4.62
N THR A 46 -10.58 -3.88 5.44
CA THR A 46 -9.61 -2.87 5.89
C THR A 46 -8.16 -3.34 5.78
N THR A 47 -7.95 -4.56 5.30
CA THR A 47 -6.66 -5.25 5.29
C THR A 47 -6.14 -5.35 3.87
N TRP A 48 -5.75 -4.22 3.29
CA TRP A 48 -5.14 -4.18 1.97
C TRP A 48 -3.81 -3.41 1.97
N PRO A 49 -2.73 -3.96 1.37
CA PRO A 49 -2.63 -5.33 0.91
C PRO A 49 -2.73 -6.33 2.09
N PRO A 50 -3.38 -7.49 1.93
CA PRO A 50 -3.54 -8.43 3.03
C PRO A 50 -2.20 -9.05 3.43
N CYS A 51 -1.95 -9.19 4.73
CA CYS A 51 -0.78 -9.92 5.21
C CYS A 51 -0.95 -11.43 5.02
N PRO A 52 -0.04 -12.16 4.36
CA PRO A 52 -0.18 -13.61 4.17
C PRO A 52 -0.25 -14.41 5.48
N ALA A 53 0.45 -13.97 6.51
CA ALA A 53 0.42 -14.59 7.83
C ALA A 53 -0.84 -14.23 8.63
N HIS A 54 -1.44 -13.06 8.38
CA HIS A 54 -2.55 -12.52 9.16
C HIS A 54 -3.57 -11.76 8.28
N PRO A 55 -4.22 -12.44 7.32
CA PRO A 55 -4.92 -11.77 6.22
C PRO A 55 -6.14 -10.95 6.65
N ALA A 56 -6.72 -11.25 7.81
CA ALA A 56 -7.90 -10.56 8.35
C ALA A 56 -7.59 -9.65 9.56
N ARG A 57 -6.31 -9.47 9.93
CA ARG A 57 -5.95 -8.70 11.14
C ARG A 57 -5.38 -7.33 10.84
N HIS A 58 -4.50 -7.24 9.86
CA HIS A 58 -3.84 -6.00 9.51
C HIS A 58 -3.42 -5.98 8.05
N PRO A 59 -3.37 -4.79 7.42
CA PRO A 59 -2.70 -4.64 6.15
C PRO A 59 -1.19 -4.85 6.29
N LEU A 60 -0.53 -5.07 5.17
CA LEU A 60 0.92 -4.89 5.06
C LEU A 60 1.24 -3.40 5.11
N GLN A 61 2.38 -3.06 5.70
CA GLN A 61 2.88 -1.69 5.77
C GLN A 61 3.98 -1.47 4.73
N ALA A 62 4.02 -0.29 4.09
CA ALA A 62 5.16 0.05 3.25
C ALA A 62 6.36 0.44 4.14
N ALA A 63 7.53 -0.13 3.85
CA ALA A 63 8.75 0.20 4.57
C ALA A 63 9.98 0.08 3.68
N VAL A 64 11.01 0.86 4.00
CA VAL A 64 12.34 0.71 3.38
C VAL A 64 13.13 -0.32 4.17
N VAL A 65 13.64 -1.34 3.48
CA VAL A 65 14.54 -2.36 4.02
C VAL A 65 15.72 -2.49 3.06
N ASP A 66 16.95 -2.35 3.56
CA ASP A 66 18.18 -2.44 2.77
C ASP A 66 18.14 -1.62 1.46
N SER A 67 17.68 -0.36 1.56
CA SER A 67 17.56 0.60 0.45
C SER A 67 16.57 0.21 -0.67
N LEU A 68 15.62 -0.67 -0.37
CA LEU A 68 14.52 -1.01 -1.27
C LEU A 68 13.17 -0.88 -0.55
N ALA A 69 12.12 -0.57 -1.31
CA ALA A 69 10.76 -0.44 -0.79
C ALA A 69 10.05 -1.81 -0.77
N PHE A 70 9.52 -2.19 0.39
CA PHE A 70 8.85 -3.47 0.62
C PHE A 70 7.50 -3.29 1.31
N TRP A 71 6.62 -4.25 1.05
CA TRP A 71 5.52 -4.59 1.93
C TRP A 71 6.04 -5.46 3.07
N VAL A 72 5.82 -5.00 4.31
CA VAL A 72 6.25 -5.69 5.53
C VAL A 72 5.07 -5.98 6.45
N CYS A 73 5.18 -7.06 7.21
CA CYS A 73 4.23 -7.37 8.27
C CYS A 73 4.46 -6.43 9.47
N PRO A 74 3.48 -5.61 9.89
CA PRO A 74 3.64 -4.74 11.06
C PRO A 74 3.79 -5.51 12.39
N ALA A 75 3.29 -6.76 12.47
CA ALA A 75 3.32 -7.55 13.70
C ALA A 75 4.70 -8.15 14.01
N ASP A 76 5.38 -8.70 13.00
CA ASP A 76 6.65 -9.42 13.16
C ASP A 76 7.83 -8.83 12.36
N ARG A 77 7.56 -7.81 11.52
CA ARG A 77 8.52 -7.12 10.64
C ARG A 77 9.12 -8.00 9.54
N SER A 78 8.48 -9.12 9.22
CA SER A 78 8.86 -9.93 8.05
C SER A 78 8.63 -9.17 6.75
N VAL A 79 9.59 -9.31 5.82
CA VAL A 79 9.51 -8.79 4.45
C VAL A 79 8.66 -9.75 3.63
N VAL A 80 7.64 -9.23 2.94
CA VAL A 80 6.70 -10.04 2.16
C VAL A 80 6.96 -9.95 0.67
N ALA A 81 7.01 -8.73 0.12
CA ALA A 81 7.23 -8.49 -1.30
C ALA A 81 7.77 -7.09 -1.56
N THR A 82 8.54 -6.91 -2.63
CA THR A 82 8.96 -5.60 -3.13
C THR A 82 7.76 -4.81 -3.65
N ILE A 83 7.71 -3.52 -3.35
CA ILE A 83 6.64 -2.64 -3.85
C ILE A 83 6.86 -2.40 -5.34
N GLY A 84 5.87 -2.74 -6.16
CA GLY A 84 5.89 -2.58 -7.62
C GLY A 84 6.30 -3.84 -8.41
N GLU A 85 6.73 -4.92 -7.76
CA GLU A 85 7.03 -6.21 -8.41
C GLU A 85 6.06 -7.34 -8.01
N ALA A 86 5.13 -7.08 -7.07
CA ALA A 86 4.05 -8.00 -6.79
C ALA A 86 3.13 -8.10 -8.02
N ASP A 87 3.28 -9.18 -8.78
CA ASP A 87 2.39 -9.55 -9.87
C ASP A 87 0.94 -9.55 -9.37
N ALA A 88 0.03 -9.12 -10.24
CA ALA A 88 -1.40 -8.96 -9.96
C ALA A 88 -2.12 -10.32 -9.84
N HIS A 89 -1.54 -11.29 -9.14
CA HIS A 89 -2.19 -12.56 -8.83
C HIS A 89 -3.13 -12.37 -7.63
N ASN A 90 -4.24 -11.70 -7.91
CA ASN A 90 -5.45 -11.77 -7.10
C ASN A 90 -6.18 -13.06 -7.48
N PRO A 91 -6.41 -14.04 -6.58
CA PRO A 91 -7.40 -15.09 -6.83
C PRO A 91 -8.83 -14.51 -6.91
#